data_AF-A0A960M6U6-F1
#
_entry.id   AF-A0A960M6U6-F1
#
_cell.length_a   1.000
_cell.length_b   1.000
_cell.length_c   1.000
_cell.angle_alpha   90.00
_cell.angle_beta   90.00
_cell.angle_gamma   90.00
#
_symmetry.space_group_name_H-M   'P 1'
#
loop_
_entity.id
_entity.type
_entity.pdbx_description
1 polymer ?
#
loop_
_entity_poly.entity_id
_entity_poly.type
_entity_poly.pdbx_seq_one_letter_code
_entity_poly.pdbx_strand_id
1 'polypeptide(L)'
;MELAKEKIVAVFDFNVAVISGPLFFQEKKNDPTFLGSSHCPIPTHFFQVIFPTANPDDVEVYVVPNENVDISKPLSDFKVSLRELEKQSGIKDMKGVARRLVNPGPIL
;
A
#
# COMPACT_ATOMS: atom_id res chain seq x y z
N MET A 1 1.34 -18.83 11.34
CA MET A 1 0.39 -17.71 11.54
C MET A 1 0.76 -16.64 10.54
N GLU A 2 0.27 -16.79 9.31
CA GLU A 2 0.58 -15.92 8.18
C GLU A 2 -0.44 -14.78 8.22
N LEU A 3 -0.04 -13.63 8.78
CA LEU A 3 -0.90 -12.45 8.85
C LEU A 3 -1.32 -12.11 7.41
N ALA A 4 -2.63 -12.13 7.15
CA ALA A 4 -3.25 -11.99 5.85
C ALA A 4 -2.61 -10.85 5.03
N LYS A 5 -1.76 -11.24 4.08
CA LYS A 5 -1.23 -10.35 3.04
C LYS A 5 -2.27 -10.18 1.94
N GLU A 6 -3.48 -9.77 2.29
CA GLU A 6 -4.47 -9.39 1.30
C GLU A 6 -4.09 -8.01 0.75
N LYS A 7 -3.19 -8.05 -0.24
CA LYS A 7 -2.82 -6.91 -1.06
C LYS A 7 -3.97 -6.69 -2.03
N ILE A 8 -4.76 -5.65 -1.82
CA ILE A 8 -5.77 -5.25 -2.80
C ILE A 8 -5.10 -4.34 -3.81
N VAL A 9 -4.83 -4.87 -4.99
CA VAL A 9 -4.31 -4.08 -6.11
C VAL A 9 -5.49 -3.67 -6.99
N ALA A 10 -5.69 -2.37 -7.17
CA ALA A 10 -6.78 -1.82 -7.95
C ALA A 10 -6.21 -0.94 -9.08
N VAL A 11 -6.43 -1.36 -10.33
CA VAL A 11 -6.04 -0.57 -11.50
C VAL A 11 -7.21 0.33 -11.88
N PHE A 12 -6.98 1.64 -11.98
CA PHE A 12 -8.01 2.60 -12.35
C PHE A 12 -7.62 3.31 -13.65
N ASP A 13 -8.28 2.91 -14.74
CA ASP A 13 -8.29 3.58 -16.04
C ASP A 13 -6.92 3.66 -16.76
N PHE A 14 -6.92 3.98 -18.06
CA PHE A 14 -5.80 3.73 -19.00
C PHE A 14 -4.44 4.36 -18.65
N ASN A 15 -4.38 5.27 -17.66
CA ASN A 15 -3.20 6.07 -17.39
C ASN A 15 -2.57 5.91 -16.00
N VAL A 16 -3.19 5.17 -15.07
CA VAL A 16 -2.67 5.03 -13.70
C VAL A 16 -2.93 3.63 -13.13
N ALA A 17 -1.91 3.02 -12.53
CA ALA A 17 -2.07 1.83 -11.69
C ALA A 17 -1.89 2.18 -10.22
N VAL A 18 -2.77 1.64 -9.36
CA VAL A 18 -2.71 1.89 -7.92
C VAL A 18 -2.53 0.58 -7.16
N ILE A 19 -1.51 0.53 -6.30
CA ILE A 19 -1.32 -0.57 -5.33
C ILE A 19 -1.69 -0.03 -3.96
N SER A 20 -2.69 -0.63 -3.32
CA SER A 20 -3.13 -0.24 -1.98
C SER A 20 -3.03 -1.41 -1.01
N GLY A 21 -2.96 -1.11 0.28
CA GLY A 21 -3.03 -2.17 1.28
C GLY A 21 -2.79 -1.72 2.71
N PRO A 22 -3.01 -2.63 3.66
CA PRO A 22 -2.73 -2.38 5.07
C PRO A 22 -1.24 -2.49 5.39
N LEU A 23 -0.82 -1.75 6.42
CA LEU A 23 0.47 -1.89 7.09
C LEU A 23 0.27 -2.17 8.58
N PHE A 24 1.11 -3.07 9.09
CA PHE A 24 1.14 -3.46 10.50
C PHE A 24 2.53 -3.15 11.05
N PHE A 25 2.71 -1.94 11.57
CA PHE A 25 3.94 -1.60 12.28
C PHE A 25 3.95 -2.30 13.64
N GLN A 26 5.07 -2.99 13.94
CA GLN A 26 5.28 -3.52 15.27
C GLN A 26 5.66 -2.36 16.19
N GLU A 27 4.69 -1.81 16.90
CA GLU A 27 5.04 -1.09 18.11
C GLU A 27 5.62 -2.10 19.10
N LYS A 28 6.83 -1.84 19.61
CA LYS A 28 7.56 -2.74 20.53
C LYS A 28 6.82 -3.07 21.84
N LYS A 29 5.57 -2.62 22.03
CA LYS A 29 4.87 -2.64 23.31
C LYS A 29 3.44 -3.19 23.29
N ASN A 30 2.80 -3.35 22.13
CA ASN A 30 1.40 -3.79 22.06
C ASN A 30 1.23 -4.94 21.06
N ASP A 31 0.49 -5.96 21.48
CA ASP A 31 0.03 -7.02 20.59
C ASP A 31 -0.88 -6.44 19.48
N PRO A 32 -0.90 -7.03 18.28
CA PRO A 32 -1.80 -6.61 17.22
C PRO A 32 -3.25 -6.62 17.73
N THR A 33 -3.97 -5.53 17.48
CA THR A 33 -5.38 -5.44 17.86
C THR A 33 -6.22 -6.20 16.84
N PHE A 34 -7.17 -7.01 17.33
CA PHE A 34 -8.07 -7.80 16.51
C PHE A 34 -9.53 -7.41 16.76
N LEU A 35 -10.34 -7.41 15.69
CA LEU A 35 -11.77 -7.12 15.76
C LEU A 35 -12.60 -8.41 15.71
N GLY A 36 -13.53 -8.54 16.65
CA GLY A 36 -14.58 -9.56 16.66
C GLY A 36 -14.09 -10.99 16.88
N SER A 37 -15.03 -11.94 16.80
CA SER A 37 -14.77 -13.38 17.00
C SER A 37 -13.93 -14.02 15.89
N SER A 38 -13.86 -13.37 14.72
CA SER A 38 -13.06 -13.83 13.58
C SER A 38 -11.58 -13.43 13.69
N HIS A 39 -11.19 -12.71 14.75
CA HIS A 39 -9.83 -12.19 14.93
C HIS A 39 -9.31 -11.45 13.68
N CYS A 40 -10.10 -10.53 13.14
CA CYS A 40 -9.69 -9.75 11.98
C CYS A 40 -8.62 -8.73 12.41
N PRO A 41 -7.40 -8.74 11.83
CA PRO A 41 -6.33 -7.85 12.26
C PRO A 41 -6.66 -6.41 11.88
N ILE A 42 -6.53 -5.48 12.83
CA ILE A 42 -6.73 -4.05 12.60
C ILE A 42 -5.41 -3.45 12.10
N PRO A 43 -5.35 -2.86 10.88
CA PRO A 43 -4.15 -2.21 10.38
C PRO A 43 -3.76 -1.01 11.24
N THR A 44 -2.46 -0.79 11.39
CA THR A 44 -1.95 0.42 12.05
C THR A 44 -1.97 1.60 11.09
N HIS A 45 -1.70 1.35 9.81
CA HIS A 45 -1.60 2.33 8.74
C HIS A 45 -2.13 1.70 7.45
N PHE A 46 -2.38 2.53 6.46
CA PHE A 46 -2.64 2.14 5.08
C PHE A 46 -1.62 2.79 4.16
N PHE A 47 -1.34 2.14 3.04
CA PHE A 47 -0.50 2.70 2.00
C PHE A 47 -1.24 2.77 0.67
N GLN A 48 -0.83 3.75 -0.14
CA GLN A 48 -1.24 3.86 -1.54
C GLN A 48 -0.02 4.20 -2.39
N VAL A 49 0.21 3.41 -3.44
CA VAL A 49 1.26 3.61 -4.44
C VAL A 49 0.61 3.89 -5.77
N ILE A 50 0.95 5.01 -6.39
CA ILE A 50 0.35 5.50 -7.62
C ILE A 50 1.43 5.47 -8.71
N PHE A 51 1.18 4.71 -9.77
CA PHE A 51 2.08 4.55 -10.92
C PHE A 51 1.42 5.16 -12.15
N PRO A 52 1.91 6.31 -12.65
CA PRO A 52 1.50 6.82 -13.96
C PRO A 52 2.00 5.85 -15.05
N THR A 53 1.12 5.41 -15.94
CA THR A 53 1.51 4.47 -17.02
C THR A 53 2.38 5.17 -18.07
N ALA A 54 2.17 6.48 -18.28
CA ALA A 54 2.95 7.30 -19.20
C ALA A 54 4.36 7.62 -18.67
N ASN A 55 4.55 7.66 -17.34
CA ASN A 55 5.84 7.87 -16.70
C ASN A 55 5.98 6.98 -15.45
N PRO A 56 6.35 5.71 -15.61
CA PRO A 56 6.42 4.75 -14.50
C PRO A 56 7.47 5.08 -13.42
N ASP A 57 8.32 6.08 -13.66
CA ASP A 57 9.33 6.54 -12.70
C ASP A 57 8.82 7.66 -11.79
N ASP A 58 7.74 8.35 -12.18
CA ASP A 58 7.09 9.41 -11.38
C ASP A 58 6.08 8.81 -10.40
N VAL A 59 6.58 7.95 -9.51
CA VAL A 59 5.75 7.20 -8.55
C VAL A 59 5.45 8.06 -7.34
N GLU A 60 4.17 8.12 -6.97
CA GLU A 60 3.77 8.71 -5.70
C GLU A 60 3.42 7.64 -4.67
N VAL A 61 3.87 7.84 -3.44
CA VAL A 61 3.70 6.87 -2.36
C VAL A 61 3.26 7.59 -1.11
N TYR A 62 2.15 7.14 -0.54
CA TYR A 62 1.55 7.71 0.66
C TYR A 62 1.33 6.64 1.71
N VAL A 63 1.60 6.96 2.97
CA VAL A 63 1.32 6.13 4.14
C VAL A 63 0.55 6.95 5.17
N VAL A 64 -0.65 6.51 5.51
CA VAL A 64 -1.58 7.24 6.38
C VAL A 64 -1.90 6.37 7.60
N PRO A 65 -1.88 6.92 8.83
CA PRO A 65 -2.25 6.16 10.02
C PRO A 65 -3.74 5.81 10.02
N ASN A 66 -4.08 4.64 10.57
CA ASN A 66 -5.47 4.22 10.77
C ASN A 66 -6.04 4.86 12.06
N GLU A 67 -6.00 6.19 12.11
CA GLU A 67 -6.52 7.00 13.19
C GLU A 67 -7.14 8.28 12.63
N ASN A 68 -7.69 9.13 13.50
CA ASN A 68 -8.24 10.40 13.06
C ASN A 68 -7.14 11.32 12.52
N VAL A 69 -7.15 11.53 11.21
CA VAL A 69 -6.28 12.48 10.52
C VAL A 69 -7.02 13.80 10.31
N ASP A 70 -6.35 14.91 10.63
CA ASP A 70 -6.85 16.25 10.33
C ASP A 70 -6.80 16.51 8.82
N ILE A 71 -7.96 16.73 8.21
CA ILE A 71 -8.12 16.97 6.77
C ILE A 71 -7.48 18.28 6.28
N SER A 72 -7.10 19.17 7.20
CA SER A 72 -6.37 20.40 6.85
C SER A 72 -4.89 20.13 6.54
N LYS A 73 -4.35 18.98 6.97
CA LYS A 73 -2.97 18.59 6.66
C LYS A 73 -2.82 18.27 5.17
N PRO A 74 -1.78 18.80 4.50
CA PRO A 74 -1.55 18.48 3.11
C PRO A 74 -1.14 17.02 2.93
N LEU A 75 -1.54 16.41 1.82
CA LEU A 75 -1.23 15.00 1.51
C LEU A 75 0.29 14.73 1.47
N SER A 76 1.09 15.75 1.17
CA SER A 76 2.56 15.68 1.19
C SER A 76 3.16 15.27 2.53
N ASP A 77 2.45 15.52 3.64
CA ASP A 77 2.92 15.13 4.99
C ASP A 77 2.95 13.61 5.18
N PHE A 78 2.20 12.88 4.36
CA PHE A 78 2.12 11.42 4.35
C PHE A 78 2.97 10.79 3.24
N LYS A 79 3.72 11.60 2.48
CA LYS A 79 4.53 11.13 1.36
C LYS A 79 5.78 10.43 1.87
N VAL A 80 6.03 9.23 1.35
CA VAL A 80 7.23 8.44 1.67
C VAL A 80 7.94 8.02 0.38
N SER A 81 9.14 7.48 0.49
CA SER A 81 9.78 6.85 -0.66
C SER A 81 9.24 5.45 -0.91
N LEU A 82 9.21 5.02 -2.18
CA LEU A 82 8.84 3.65 -2.54
C LEU A 82 9.72 2.62 -1.81
N ARG A 83 11.02 2.91 -1.66
CA ARG A 83 11.98 2.03 -0.97
C ARG A 83 11.66 1.84 0.51
N GLU A 84 11.23 2.91 1.19
CA GLU A 84 10.81 2.82 2.59
C GLU A 84 9.56 1.94 2.73
N LEU A 85 8.57 2.15 1.86
CA LEU A 85 7.36 1.35 1.84
C LEU A 85 7.66 -0.13 1.55
N GLU A 86 8.50 -0.46 0.57
CA GLU A 86 8.87 -1.85 0.27
C GLU A 86 9.55 -2.53 1.47
N LYS A 87 10.42 -1.79 2.18
CA LYS A 87 11.07 -2.28 3.41
C LYS A 87 10.07 -2.52 4.54
N GLN A 88 9.11 -1.62 4.71
CA GLN A 88 8.11 -1.67 5.78
C GLN A 88 7.01 -2.71 5.53
N SER A 89 6.52 -2.79 4.29
CA SER A 89 5.43 -3.69 3.88
C SER A 89 5.90 -5.13 3.64
N GLY A 90 7.21 -5.33 3.44
CA GLY A 90 7.77 -6.62 3.01
C GLY A 90 7.40 -7.00 1.56
N ILE A 91 6.82 -6.08 0.79
CA ILE A 91 6.52 -6.25 -0.63
C ILE A 91 7.75 -5.82 -1.41
N LYS A 92 8.30 -6.75 -2.19
CA LYS A 92 9.44 -6.49 -3.07
C LYS A 92 8.95 -6.24 -4.49
N ASP A 93 9.64 -5.38 -5.23
CA ASP A 93 9.42 -5.13 -6.66
C ASP A 93 8.00 -4.61 -6.98
N MET A 94 7.55 -3.58 -6.26
CA MET A 94 6.24 -2.98 -6.50
C MET A 94 6.12 -2.40 -7.93
N LYS A 95 7.22 -1.84 -8.47
CA LYS A 95 7.29 -1.38 -9.87
C LYS A 95 7.00 -2.53 -10.85
N GLY A 96 7.62 -3.69 -10.66
CA GLY A 96 7.38 -4.85 -11.50
C GLY A 96 5.96 -5.40 -11.38
N VAL A 97 5.36 -5.37 -10.18
CA VAL A 97 3.94 -5.74 -9.99
C VAL A 97 3.04 -4.81 -10.81
N ALA A 98 3.20 -3.49 -10.66
CA ALA A 98 2.42 -2.50 -11.41
C ALA A 98 2.56 -2.69 -12.92
N ARG A 99 3.79 -2.90 -13.43
CA ARG A 99 4.05 -3.12 -14.85
C ARG A 99 3.29 -4.32 -15.43
N ARG A 100 3.24 -5.44 -14.69
CA ARG A 100 2.54 -6.66 -15.12
C ARG A 100 1.02 -6.50 -15.14
N LEU A 101 0.49 -5.60 -14.31
CA LEU A 101 -0.94 -5.33 -14.25
C LEU A 101 -1.39 -4.37 -15.35
N VAL A 102 -0.55 -3.39 -15.69
CA VAL A 102 -0.81 -2.43 -16.79
C VAL A 102 -0.60 -3.08 -18.14
N ASN A 103 0.44 -3.92 -18.28
CA ASN A 103 0.74 -4.68 -19.49
C ASN A 103 0.78 -6.18 -19.14
N PRO A 104 -0.38 -6.82 -18.96
CA PRO A 104 -0.42 -8.27 -18.96
C PRO A 104 0.07 -8.68 -20.35
N GLY A 105 1.18 -9.41 -20.43
CA GLY A 105 1.66 -9.92 -21.72
C GLY A 105 0.56 -10.71 -22.46
N PRO A 106 0.80 -11.13 -23.71
CA PRO A 106 -0.17 -11.93 -24.44
C PRO A 106 -0.60 -13.13 -23.58
N ILE A 107 -1.91 -13.26 -23.35
CA ILE A 107 -2.49 -14.44 -22.71
C ILE A 107 -2.32 -15.57 -23.73
N LEU A 108 -1.43 -16.52 -23.43
CA LEU A 108 -1.23 -17.74 -24.22
C LEU A 108 -2.47 -18.64 -24.16
#